data_AF-A0A1I0Q4V5-F1
#
_entry.id   AF-A0A1I0Q4V5-F1
#
_cell.length_a   1.000
_cell.length_b   1.000
_cell.length_c   1.000
_cell.angle_alpha   90.00
_cell.angle_beta   90.00
_cell.angle_gamma   90.00
#
_symmetry.space_group_name_H-M   'P 1'
#
loop_
_entity.id
_entity.type
_entity.pdbx_description
1 polymer ?
#
loop_
_entity_poly.entity_id
_entity_poly.type
_entity_poly.pdbx_seq_one_letter_code
_entity_poly.pdbx_strand_id
1 'polypeptide(L)'
;MSIVGPTREPRASSGFRVGLGVLEPLIVNPTKKEIKEILGWESEKDPEYVINDNGVKSLKLEIWVKDLSTGKKHKIQIRLKDQIATSEKGKKRYIDKKGTSTFWVENTDNFQSWFKENNPWVARSGEVELYKFLRAHTGELREKSPEVSRVLDWKKLMKGDVSEINEIRGQSFSTNIVGLYAVRLAKVGDEFKEFQTIYNREFLSVSNFGYYKSTIPITEIKDRKLAFFLSQILHPEHGCKDFFGANRVLELAHDYDPAQNKLLSDSPIITDDNIPTPDGDNVEDDPMGAFPDMDDDLDLMDSDY
;
A
#
# COMPACT_ATOMS: atom_id res chain seq x y z
N MET A 1 -14.82 18.27 46.62
CA MET A 1 -15.63 17.31 45.82
C MET A 1 -14.79 16.08 45.58
N SER A 2 -15.13 14.95 46.21
CA SER A 2 -14.45 13.66 46.02
C SER A 2 -15.25 12.84 45.02
N ILE A 3 -14.86 12.89 43.75
CA ILE A 3 -15.42 12.00 42.73
C ILE A 3 -14.67 10.67 42.88
N VAL A 4 -15.40 9.63 43.29
CA VAL A 4 -14.95 8.24 43.35
C VAL A 4 -15.88 7.43 42.45
N GLY A 5 -15.31 6.76 41.47
CA GLY A 5 -15.96 5.79 40.61
C GLY A 5 -14.94 4.74 40.18
N PRO A 6 -15.35 3.51 39.81
CA PRO A 6 -14.42 2.50 39.37
C PRO A 6 -13.65 3.01 38.15
N THR A 7 -12.34 3.10 38.27
CA THR A 7 -11.45 3.38 37.15
C THR A 7 -11.65 2.28 36.14
N ARG A 8 -11.99 2.65 34.91
CA ARG A 8 -12.18 1.69 33.82
C ARG A 8 -10.86 0.92 33.66
N GLU A 9 -10.86 -0.40 33.87
CA GLU A 9 -9.68 -1.21 33.60
C GLU A 9 -9.25 -0.96 32.15
N PRO A 10 -7.96 -0.67 31.88
CA PRO A 10 -7.46 -0.68 30.52
C PRO A 10 -7.74 -2.08 29.98
N ARG A 11 -8.65 -2.19 29.00
CA ARG A 11 -8.81 -3.43 28.25
C ARG A 11 -7.42 -3.83 27.79
N ALA A 12 -6.94 -4.99 28.24
CA ALA A 12 -5.72 -5.59 27.75
C ALA A 12 -5.73 -5.47 26.23
N SER A 13 -4.81 -4.68 25.68
CA SER A 13 -4.66 -4.54 24.24
C SER A 13 -4.49 -5.96 23.72
N SER A 14 -5.44 -6.46 22.94
CA SER A 14 -5.12 -7.54 22.03
C SER A 14 -3.92 -7.03 21.23
N GLY A 15 -2.73 -7.58 21.49
CA GLY A 15 -1.46 -6.98 21.08
C GLY A 15 -1.52 -6.51 19.64
N PHE A 16 -1.19 -5.23 19.42
CA PHE A 16 -0.95 -4.75 18.07
C PHE A 16 0.21 -5.53 17.46
N ARG A 17 0.30 -5.52 16.14
CA ARG A 17 1.39 -6.14 15.39
C ARG A 17 2.06 -5.12 14.49
N VAL A 18 3.33 -5.35 14.24
CA VAL A 18 4.15 -4.56 13.32
C VAL A 18 4.97 -5.50 12.45
N GLY A 19 5.24 -5.11 11.19
CA GLY A 19 5.97 -5.93 10.22
C GLY A 19 5.10 -6.52 9.10
N LEU A 20 5.64 -7.42 8.29
CA LEU A 20 4.96 -7.96 7.10
C LEU A 20 4.02 -9.11 7.46
N GLY A 21 2.76 -8.97 7.07
CA GLY A 21 1.75 -10.00 7.19
C GLY A 21 1.35 -10.56 5.84
N VAL A 22 1.11 -11.88 5.79
CA VAL A 22 0.43 -12.51 4.66
C VAL A 22 -1.07 -12.44 4.90
N LEU A 23 -1.76 -11.79 3.97
CA LEU A 23 -3.16 -11.41 4.08
C LEU A 23 -3.95 -12.04 2.93
N GLU A 24 -5.02 -12.74 3.28
CA GLU A 24 -6.00 -13.29 2.34
C GLU A 24 -7.16 -12.28 2.18
N PRO A 25 -7.36 -11.69 0.98
CA PRO A 25 -8.53 -10.85 0.72
C PRO A 25 -9.83 -11.67 0.81
N LEU A 26 -10.72 -11.25 1.70
CA LEU A 26 -11.99 -11.92 1.96
C LEU A 26 -13.15 -11.31 1.17
N ILE A 27 -13.39 -10.00 1.31
CA ILE A 27 -14.51 -9.30 0.65
C ILE A 27 -14.29 -7.79 0.67
N VAL A 28 -14.78 -7.10 -0.36
CA VAL A 28 -14.76 -5.64 -0.47
C VAL A 28 -16.17 -5.08 -0.30
N ASN A 29 -16.30 -4.06 0.55
CA ASN A 29 -17.55 -3.37 0.88
C ASN A 29 -18.72 -4.32 1.18
N PRO A 30 -18.58 -5.24 2.16
CA PRO A 30 -19.63 -6.20 2.47
C PRO A 30 -20.90 -5.53 2.98
N THR A 31 -22.05 -6.06 2.58
CA THR A 31 -23.35 -5.74 3.14
C THR A 31 -23.48 -6.26 4.58
N LYS A 32 -24.50 -5.83 5.33
CA LYS A 32 -24.76 -6.35 6.69
C LYS A 32 -24.86 -7.88 6.74
N LYS A 33 -25.46 -8.50 5.71
CA LYS A 33 -25.57 -9.96 5.61
C LYS A 33 -24.21 -10.62 5.45
N GLU A 34 -23.39 -10.11 4.52
CA GLU A 34 -22.05 -10.64 4.27
C GLU A 34 -21.09 -10.40 5.45
N ILE A 35 -21.25 -9.31 6.19
CA ILE A 35 -20.51 -9.08 7.44
C ILE A 35 -20.81 -10.21 8.44
N LYS A 36 -22.08 -10.61 8.58
CA LYS A 36 -22.45 -11.71 9.48
C LYS A 36 -21.93 -13.06 8.98
N GLU A 37 -22.11 -13.35 7.70
CA GLU A 37 -21.76 -14.65 7.11
C GLU A 37 -20.25 -14.86 6.96
N ILE A 38 -19.53 -13.86 6.45
CA ILE A 38 -18.09 -13.97 6.13
C ILE A 38 -17.24 -13.50 7.31
N LEU A 39 -17.60 -12.40 7.98
CA LEU A 39 -16.80 -11.84 9.06
C LEU A 39 -17.18 -12.42 10.43
N GLY A 40 -18.41 -12.90 10.60
CA GLY A 40 -18.91 -13.47 11.85
C GLY A 40 -19.33 -12.41 12.86
N TRP A 41 -19.60 -11.18 12.40
CA TRP A 41 -19.93 -10.05 13.26
C TRP A 41 -21.34 -9.54 12.97
N GLU A 42 -22.00 -8.97 13.97
CA GLU A 42 -23.29 -8.31 13.78
C GLU A 42 -23.09 -6.79 13.67
N SER A 43 -23.58 -6.23 12.57
CA SER A 43 -23.67 -4.78 12.39
C SER A 43 -25.09 -4.32 12.69
N GLU A 44 -25.25 -3.22 13.43
CA GLU A 44 -26.56 -2.62 13.69
C GLU A 44 -27.19 -2.08 12.40
N LYS A 45 -26.37 -1.45 11.54
CA LYS A 45 -26.79 -0.80 10.29
C LYS A 45 -26.01 -1.30 9.09
N ASP A 46 -26.60 -1.16 7.91
CA ASP A 46 -25.86 -1.34 6.66
C ASP A 46 -24.76 -0.27 6.55
N PRO A 47 -23.52 -0.66 6.22
CA PRO A 47 -22.44 0.30 6.09
C PRO A 47 -22.66 1.22 4.88
N GLU A 48 -22.39 2.51 5.06
CA GLU A 48 -22.40 3.49 3.98
C GLU A 48 -20.98 3.67 3.44
N TYR A 49 -20.79 3.28 2.17
CA TYR A 49 -19.49 3.34 1.50
C TYR A 49 -19.35 4.53 0.54
N VAL A 50 -20.47 5.01 -0.01
CA VAL A 50 -20.49 6.16 -0.91
C VAL A 50 -20.78 7.41 -0.10
N ILE A 51 -19.88 8.38 -0.19
CA ILE A 51 -19.95 9.63 0.56
C ILE A 51 -19.88 10.78 -0.45
N ASN A 52 -20.76 11.77 -0.32
CA ASN A 52 -20.62 13.03 -1.03
C ASN A 52 -19.98 14.05 -0.08
N ASP A 53 -18.78 14.50 -0.42
CA ASP A 53 -18.01 15.45 0.37
C ASP A 53 -17.73 16.68 -0.49
N ASN A 54 -18.34 17.82 -0.14
CA ASN A 54 -18.20 19.09 -0.87
C ASN A 54 -18.50 18.99 -2.38
N GLY A 55 -19.54 18.25 -2.77
CA GLY A 55 -19.93 18.05 -4.16
C GLY A 55 -19.08 17.04 -4.94
N VAL A 56 -18.03 16.49 -4.32
CA VAL A 56 -17.21 15.42 -4.90
C VAL A 56 -17.68 14.07 -4.37
N LYS A 57 -18.10 13.20 -5.30
CA LYS A 57 -18.47 11.83 -4.97
C LYS A 57 -17.23 11.04 -4.58
N SER A 58 -17.28 10.39 -3.42
CA SER A 58 -16.20 9.56 -2.89
C SER A 58 -16.70 8.14 -2.63
N LEU A 59 -15.88 7.14 -2.92
CA LEU A 59 -16.09 5.77 -2.48
C LEU A 59 -15.05 5.42 -1.42
N LYS A 60 -15.51 4.95 -0.27
CA LYS A 60 -14.68 4.32 0.74
C LYS A 60 -14.65 2.82 0.48
N LEU A 61 -13.56 2.34 -0.11
CA LEU A 61 -13.30 0.92 -0.27
C LEU A 61 -12.78 0.35 1.05
N GLU A 62 -13.57 -0.53 1.66
CA GLU A 62 -13.21 -1.33 2.80
C GLU A 62 -12.93 -2.76 2.35
N ILE A 63 -11.65 -3.11 2.25
CA ILE A 63 -11.18 -4.44 1.87
C ILE A 63 -10.94 -5.22 3.17
N TRP A 64 -11.77 -6.23 3.42
CA TRP A 64 -11.57 -7.14 4.54
C TRP A 64 -10.57 -8.21 4.15
N VAL A 65 -9.58 -8.40 5.02
CA VAL A 65 -8.52 -9.38 4.86
C VAL A 65 -8.41 -10.25 6.09
N LYS A 66 -7.99 -11.50 5.91
CA LYS A 66 -7.64 -12.42 6.99
C LYS A 66 -6.13 -12.57 7.05
N ASP A 67 -5.56 -12.36 8.22
CA ASP A 67 -4.17 -12.69 8.49
C ASP A 67 -4.03 -14.22 8.56
N LEU A 68 -3.22 -14.80 7.68
CA LEU A 68 -3.04 -16.25 7.65
C LEU A 68 -2.29 -16.79 8.87
N SER A 69 -1.49 -15.96 9.53
CA SER A 69 -0.70 -16.38 10.70
C SER A 69 -1.53 -16.43 11.99
N THR A 70 -2.52 -15.54 12.14
CA THR A 70 -3.33 -15.43 13.37
C THR A 70 -4.79 -15.78 13.17
N GLY A 71 -5.27 -15.87 11.92
CA GLY A 71 -6.69 -16.00 11.58
C GLY A 71 -7.52 -14.75 11.86
N LYS A 72 -6.92 -13.67 12.39
CA LYS A 72 -7.62 -12.42 12.69
C LYS A 72 -7.99 -11.69 11.40
N LYS A 73 -9.15 -11.02 11.44
CA LYS A 73 -9.68 -10.25 10.32
C LYS A 73 -9.36 -8.77 10.52
N HIS A 74 -8.85 -8.14 9.48
CA HIS A 74 -8.49 -6.73 9.47
C HIS A 74 -9.16 -6.05 8.28
N LYS A 75 -9.19 -4.72 8.34
CA LYS A 75 -9.72 -3.89 7.26
C LYS A 75 -8.61 -3.00 6.72
N ILE A 76 -8.44 -3.03 5.40
CA ILE A 76 -7.67 -2.06 4.64
C ILE A 76 -8.66 -1.07 4.03
N GLN A 77 -8.43 0.23 4.23
CA GLN A 77 -9.33 1.27 3.71
C GLN A 77 -8.63 2.08 2.62
N ILE A 78 -9.23 2.16 1.43
CA ILE A 78 -8.79 3.05 0.34
C ILE A 78 -9.92 4.04 0.04
N ARG A 79 -9.62 5.34 -0.03
CA ARG A 79 -10.63 6.35 -0.38
C ARG A 79 -10.43 6.77 -1.83
N LEU A 80 -11.40 6.46 -2.67
CA LEU A 80 -11.50 6.94 -4.03
C LEU A 80 -12.31 8.23 -4.07
N LYS A 81 -11.91 9.19 -4.89
CA LYS A 81 -12.70 10.41 -5.14
C LYS A 81 -12.83 10.62 -6.64
N ASP A 82 -14.00 11.05 -7.10
CA ASP A 82 -14.24 11.39 -8.50
C ASP A 82 -13.64 12.76 -8.86
N GLN A 83 -12.33 12.87 -8.69
CA GLN A 83 -11.52 14.03 -9.01
C GLN A 83 -10.15 13.56 -9.51
N ILE A 84 -9.56 14.32 -10.43
CA ILE A 84 -8.22 14.04 -10.96
C ILE A 84 -7.18 14.13 -9.83
N ALA A 85 -6.23 13.20 -9.80
CA ALA A 85 -5.09 13.27 -8.91
C ALA A 85 -4.10 14.33 -9.42
N THR A 86 -3.98 15.44 -8.68
CA THR A 86 -3.01 16.52 -8.94
C THR A 86 -1.96 16.56 -7.84
N SER A 87 -0.70 16.76 -8.21
CA SER A 87 0.38 17.03 -7.27
C SER A 87 0.30 18.46 -6.74
N GLU A 88 1.05 18.77 -5.68
CA GLU A 88 1.21 20.14 -5.17
C GLU A 88 1.71 21.13 -6.24
N LYS A 89 2.46 20.63 -7.23
CA LYS A 89 2.99 21.39 -8.37
C LYS A 89 2.06 21.37 -9.60
N GLY A 90 0.83 20.90 -9.48
CA GLY A 90 -0.15 20.88 -10.57
C GLY A 90 0.00 19.74 -11.59
N LYS A 91 1.04 18.90 -11.48
CA LYS A 91 1.21 17.71 -12.34
C LYS A 91 0.05 16.74 -12.18
N LYS A 92 -0.38 16.11 -13.27
CA LYS A 92 -1.40 15.06 -13.27
C LYS A 92 -0.75 13.69 -13.16
N ARG A 93 -1.38 12.77 -12.45
CA ARG A 93 -0.96 11.37 -12.39
C ARG A 93 -1.58 10.58 -13.53
N TYR A 94 -0.78 9.76 -14.21
CA TYR A 94 -1.23 8.84 -15.24
C TYR A 94 -0.94 7.40 -14.81
N ILE A 95 -1.75 6.46 -15.30
CA ILE A 95 -1.62 5.02 -15.06
C ILE A 95 -1.89 4.24 -16.35
N ASP A 96 -1.21 3.12 -16.55
CA ASP A 96 -1.41 2.22 -17.69
C ASP A 96 -2.56 1.21 -17.48
N LYS A 97 -3.02 0.56 -18.56
CA LYS A 97 -4.07 -0.48 -18.51
C LYS A 97 -3.76 -1.65 -17.59
N LYS A 98 -2.47 -1.89 -17.31
CA LYS A 98 -2.00 -2.94 -16.44
C LYS A 98 -2.01 -2.53 -14.96
N GLY A 99 -2.16 -1.24 -14.66
CA GLY A 99 -2.07 -0.70 -13.32
C GLY A 99 -0.68 -0.78 -12.70
N THR A 100 0.37 -0.94 -13.51
CA THR A 100 1.74 -1.17 -13.04
C THR A 100 2.56 0.12 -13.07
N SER A 101 2.50 0.84 -14.19
CA SER A 101 3.33 2.02 -14.41
C SER A 101 2.52 3.28 -14.13
N THR A 102 3.10 4.21 -13.36
CA THR A 102 2.46 5.51 -13.10
C THR A 102 3.45 6.65 -13.22
N PHE A 103 3.02 7.76 -13.82
CA PHE A 103 3.85 8.94 -14.02
C PHE A 103 3.13 10.20 -13.56
N TRP A 104 3.88 11.13 -12.96
CA TRP A 104 3.43 12.49 -12.71
C TRP A 104 3.98 13.40 -13.81
N VAL A 105 3.12 13.86 -14.71
CA VAL A 105 3.55 14.70 -15.84
C VAL A 105 2.70 15.97 -15.97
N GLU A 106 3.31 16.99 -16.56
CA GLU A 106 2.65 18.21 -17.02
C GLU A 106 2.21 18.07 -18.48
N ASN A 107 3.06 17.47 -19.31
CA ASN A 107 2.82 17.20 -20.72
C ASN A 107 2.98 15.71 -21.05
N THR A 108 2.02 15.14 -21.77
CA THR A 108 1.98 13.74 -22.22
C THR A 108 2.90 13.42 -23.39
N ASP A 109 3.45 14.43 -24.07
CA ASP A 109 4.31 14.25 -25.24
C ASP A 109 5.56 13.40 -24.92
N ASN A 110 6.06 13.55 -23.69
CA ASN A 110 7.25 12.87 -23.17
C ASN A 110 7.01 11.42 -22.71
N PHE A 111 5.83 10.85 -22.94
CA PHE A 111 5.63 9.44 -22.63
C PHE A 111 6.47 8.54 -23.54
N GLN A 112 7.13 7.56 -22.94
CA GLN A 112 7.81 6.48 -23.65
C GLN A 112 6.79 5.70 -24.51
N SER A 113 7.20 5.21 -25.68
CA SER A 113 6.31 4.57 -26.66
C SER A 113 5.53 3.39 -26.07
N TRP A 114 6.21 2.52 -25.31
CA TRP A 114 5.57 1.38 -24.63
C TRP A 114 4.48 1.81 -23.64
N PHE A 115 4.60 2.99 -23.00
CA PHE A 115 3.59 3.49 -22.07
C PHE A 115 2.37 3.99 -22.84
N LYS A 116 2.58 4.70 -23.96
CA LYS A 116 1.50 5.14 -24.87
C LYS A 116 0.72 3.94 -25.43
N GLU A 117 1.41 2.86 -25.83
CA GLU A 117 0.80 1.62 -26.34
C GLU A 117 -0.09 0.91 -25.30
N ASN A 118 0.16 1.13 -24.00
CA ASN A 118 -0.66 0.58 -22.93
C ASN A 118 -1.88 1.46 -22.58
N ASN A 119 -2.25 2.39 -23.46
CA ASN A 119 -3.45 3.26 -23.36
C ASN A 119 -3.60 3.92 -21.98
N PRO A 120 -2.66 4.77 -21.58
CA PRO A 120 -2.65 5.35 -20.25
C PRO A 120 -3.77 6.39 -20.10
N TRP A 121 -4.34 6.51 -18.90
CA TRP A 121 -5.32 7.54 -18.58
C TRP A 121 -4.89 8.35 -17.37
N VAL A 122 -5.53 9.51 -17.21
CA VAL A 122 -5.36 10.37 -16.04
C VAL A 122 -6.02 9.69 -14.85
N ALA A 123 -5.22 9.33 -13.85
CA ALA A 123 -5.70 8.69 -12.64
C ALA A 123 -6.47 9.68 -11.76
N ARG A 124 -7.49 9.17 -11.10
CA ARG A 124 -8.23 9.88 -10.06
C ARG A 124 -7.64 9.63 -8.68
N SER A 125 -8.04 10.45 -7.71
CA SER A 125 -7.54 10.34 -6.35
C SER A 125 -7.90 8.97 -5.74
N GLY A 126 -6.89 8.27 -5.23
CA GLY A 126 -7.01 6.92 -4.66
C GLY A 126 -6.99 5.77 -5.68
N GLU A 127 -7.08 6.08 -6.98
CA GLU A 127 -7.14 5.06 -8.03
C GLU A 127 -5.86 4.23 -8.09
N VAL A 128 -4.70 4.86 -8.03
CA VAL A 128 -3.43 4.12 -8.09
C VAL A 128 -3.25 3.19 -6.90
N GLU A 129 -3.65 3.60 -5.70
CA GLU A 129 -3.59 2.76 -4.51
C GLU A 129 -4.49 1.53 -4.64
N LEU A 130 -5.66 1.68 -5.28
CA LEU A 130 -6.51 0.54 -5.66
C LEU A 130 -5.79 -0.38 -6.65
N TYR A 131 -5.17 0.15 -7.71
CA TYR A 131 -4.45 -0.69 -8.69
C TYR A 131 -3.23 -1.40 -8.09
N LYS A 132 -2.54 -0.81 -7.11
CA LYS A 132 -1.49 -1.50 -6.36
C LYS A 132 -2.02 -2.72 -5.61
N PHE A 133 -3.19 -2.58 -4.98
CA PHE A 133 -3.88 -3.72 -4.37
C PHE A 133 -4.27 -4.77 -5.42
N LEU A 134 -4.90 -4.37 -6.52
CA LEU A 134 -5.31 -5.29 -7.59
C LEU A 134 -4.12 -6.03 -8.19
N ARG A 135 -3.01 -5.35 -8.44
CA ARG A 135 -1.76 -5.95 -8.94
C ARG A 135 -1.23 -7.01 -7.99
N ALA A 136 -1.19 -6.71 -6.68
CA ALA A 136 -0.76 -7.68 -5.68
C ALA A 136 -1.72 -8.89 -5.60
N HIS A 137 -3.03 -8.64 -5.60
CA HIS A 137 -4.04 -9.68 -5.49
C HIS A 137 -4.16 -10.53 -6.76
N THR A 138 -3.83 -9.99 -7.93
CA THR A 138 -3.79 -10.70 -9.22
C THR A 138 -2.38 -11.12 -9.62
N GLY A 139 -1.51 -11.36 -8.63
CA GLY A 139 -0.07 -11.53 -8.83
C GLY A 139 0.37 -12.76 -9.64
N GLU A 140 -0.54 -13.69 -9.92
CA GLU A 140 -0.30 -14.85 -10.80
C GLU A 140 -0.45 -14.49 -12.29
N LEU A 141 -0.97 -13.29 -12.61
CA LEU A 141 -1.00 -12.82 -13.99
C LEU A 141 0.42 -12.63 -14.53
N ARG A 142 0.64 -13.08 -15.76
CA ARG A 142 1.88 -12.82 -16.49
C ARG A 142 1.92 -11.35 -16.90
N GLU A 143 2.51 -10.48 -16.07
CA GLU A 143 2.53 -9.02 -16.28
C GLU A 143 3.01 -8.57 -17.66
N LYS A 144 3.93 -9.32 -18.27
CA LYS A 144 4.45 -9.01 -19.61
C LYS A 144 3.44 -9.30 -20.73
N SER A 145 2.41 -10.11 -20.48
CA SER A 145 1.40 -10.43 -21.50
C SER A 145 0.65 -9.16 -21.94
N PRO A 146 0.42 -8.97 -23.26
CA PRO A 146 -0.35 -7.84 -23.78
C PRO A 146 -1.85 -7.91 -23.43
N GLU A 147 -2.33 -9.10 -23.06
CA GLU A 147 -3.73 -9.40 -22.72
C GLU A 147 -4.12 -8.94 -21.31
N VAL A 148 -3.14 -8.68 -20.44
CA VAL A 148 -3.40 -8.21 -19.09
C VAL A 148 -4.02 -6.81 -19.15
N SER A 149 -5.20 -6.69 -18.55
CA SER A 149 -5.92 -5.44 -18.33
C SER A 149 -6.58 -5.49 -16.96
N ARG A 150 -6.44 -4.42 -16.18
CA ARG A 150 -7.07 -4.27 -14.86
C ARG A 150 -8.07 -3.11 -14.83
N VAL A 151 -8.47 -2.63 -16.01
CA VAL A 151 -9.33 -1.45 -16.16
C VAL A 151 -10.70 -1.73 -15.55
N LEU A 152 -11.02 -1.02 -14.46
CA LEU A 152 -12.33 -1.07 -13.79
C LEU A 152 -13.28 0.01 -14.32
N ASP A 153 -14.58 -0.26 -14.29
CA ASP A 153 -15.59 0.77 -14.59
C ASP A 153 -15.71 1.78 -13.45
N TRP A 154 -15.07 2.94 -13.62
CA TRP A 154 -15.11 4.01 -12.63
C TRP A 154 -16.53 4.50 -12.31
N LYS A 155 -17.45 4.50 -13.29
CA LYS A 155 -18.83 4.95 -13.06
C LYS A 155 -19.58 3.97 -12.15
N LYS A 156 -19.31 2.67 -12.27
CA LYS A 156 -19.84 1.66 -11.35
C LYS A 156 -19.24 1.80 -9.96
N LEU A 157 -17.92 1.96 -9.84
CA LEU A 157 -17.25 2.20 -8.56
C LEU A 157 -17.87 3.42 -7.85
N MET A 158 -18.05 4.53 -8.55
CA MET A 158 -18.65 5.72 -7.94
C MET A 158 -20.12 5.53 -7.56
N LYS A 159 -20.82 4.50 -8.05
CA LYS A 159 -22.17 4.10 -7.57
C LYS A 159 -22.13 3.13 -6.39
N GLY A 160 -20.95 2.74 -5.92
CA GLY A 160 -20.77 1.76 -4.85
C GLY A 160 -20.71 0.31 -5.33
N ASP A 161 -20.76 0.09 -6.64
CA ASP A 161 -20.68 -1.24 -7.22
C ASP A 161 -19.21 -1.69 -7.30
N VAL A 162 -18.87 -2.68 -6.47
CA VAL A 162 -17.53 -3.29 -6.36
C VAL A 162 -17.53 -4.75 -6.81
N SER A 163 -18.55 -5.18 -7.57
CA SER A 163 -18.70 -6.55 -8.07
C SER A 163 -17.44 -7.04 -8.80
N GLU A 164 -16.93 -6.24 -9.75
CA GLU A 164 -15.71 -6.54 -10.52
C GLU A 164 -14.49 -6.82 -9.62
N ILE A 165 -14.39 -6.18 -8.46
CA ILE A 165 -13.29 -6.42 -7.50
C ILE A 165 -13.53 -7.72 -6.72
N ASN A 166 -14.77 -7.98 -6.29
CA ASN A 166 -15.12 -9.20 -5.56
C ASN A 166 -15.05 -10.46 -6.44
N GLU A 167 -15.26 -10.35 -7.75
CA GLU A 167 -15.17 -11.44 -8.72
C GLU A 167 -13.74 -11.96 -8.94
N ILE A 168 -12.71 -11.16 -8.60
CA ILE A 168 -11.30 -11.58 -8.64
C ILE A 168 -11.05 -12.71 -7.65
N ARG A 169 -11.77 -12.72 -6.52
CA ARG A 169 -11.58 -13.71 -5.47
C ARG A 169 -11.91 -15.11 -5.98
N GLY A 170 -10.98 -16.05 -5.80
CA GLY A 170 -11.16 -17.44 -6.20
C GLY A 170 -10.88 -17.70 -7.68
N GLN A 171 -10.50 -16.68 -8.45
CA GLN A 171 -9.97 -16.88 -9.80
C GLN A 171 -8.58 -17.53 -9.72
N SER A 172 -8.23 -18.29 -10.76
CA SER A 172 -6.92 -18.96 -10.84
C SER A 172 -5.74 -18.00 -10.82
N PHE A 173 -5.97 -16.74 -11.22
CA PHE A 173 -4.96 -15.70 -11.21
C PHE A 173 -4.90 -14.89 -9.91
N SER A 174 -5.79 -15.17 -8.95
CA SER A 174 -5.84 -14.50 -7.66
C SER A 174 -4.89 -15.14 -6.66
N THR A 175 -4.27 -14.34 -5.80
CA THR A 175 -3.32 -14.78 -4.79
C THR A 175 -3.40 -13.91 -3.54
N ASN A 176 -2.82 -14.39 -2.45
CA ASN A 176 -2.71 -13.63 -1.21
C ASN A 176 -1.75 -12.45 -1.40
N ILE A 177 -1.95 -11.42 -0.59
CA ILE A 177 -1.11 -10.23 -0.59
C ILE A 177 -0.23 -10.20 0.65
N VAL A 178 0.84 -9.44 0.56
CA VAL A 178 1.69 -9.08 1.68
C VAL A 178 1.50 -7.60 1.95
N GLY A 179 1.08 -7.30 3.17
CA GLY A 179 0.85 -5.95 3.66
C GLY A 179 1.72 -5.65 4.87
N LEU A 180 2.06 -4.37 5.06
CA LEU A 180 2.80 -3.91 6.22
C LEU A 180 1.82 -3.54 7.34
N TYR A 181 1.87 -4.28 8.45
CA TYR A 181 1.24 -3.86 9.69
C TYR A 181 2.03 -2.72 10.32
N ALA A 182 1.30 -1.68 10.75
CA ALA A 182 1.86 -0.55 11.46
C ALA A 182 0.91 -0.06 12.57
N VAL A 183 1.43 0.75 13.48
CA VAL A 183 0.68 1.41 14.54
C VAL A 183 0.63 2.89 14.26
N ARG A 184 -0.58 3.40 14.07
CA ARG A 184 -0.86 4.81 13.84
C ARG A 184 -1.24 5.48 15.15
N LEU A 185 -0.67 6.65 15.41
CA LEU A 185 -1.12 7.55 16.46
C LEU A 185 -2.19 8.50 15.92
N ALA A 186 -3.29 8.65 16.66
CA ALA A 186 -4.31 9.64 16.37
C ALA A 186 -4.75 10.36 17.65
N LYS A 187 -4.88 11.69 17.56
CA LYS A 187 -5.42 12.51 18.64
C LYS A 187 -6.94 12.30 18.74
N VAL A 188 -7.41 11.87 19.90
CA VAL A 188 -8.84 11.64 20.20
C VAL A 188 -9.18 12.44 21.45
N GLY A 189 -9.75 13.63 21.25
CA GLY A 189 -9.88 14.62 22.32
C GLY A 189 -8.52 15.22 22.68
N ASP A 190 -8.17 15.20 23.96
CA ASP A 190 -6.89 15.73 24.46
C ASP A 190 -5.78 14.66 24.56
N GLU A 191 -6.10 13.40 24.24
CA GLU A 191 -5.17 12.27 24.35
C GLU A 191 -4.78 11.72 22.98
N PHE A 192 -3.55 11.23 22.86
CA PHE A 192 -3.13 10.40 21.73
C PHE A 192 -3.51 8.94 21.99
N LYS A 193 -4.12 8.31 20.99
CA LYS A 193 -4.48 6.89 21.00
C LYS A 193 -3.80 6.18 19.83
N GLU A 194 -3.39 4.95 20.11
CA GLU A 194 -2.78 4.06 19.13
C GLU A 194 -3.83 3.18 18.45
N PHE A 195 -3.67 3.00 17.15
CA PHE A 195 -4.54 2.17 16.33
C PHE A 195 -3.71 1.28 15.42
N GLN A 196 -4.02 -0.01 15.40
CA GLN A 196 -3.52 -0.90 14.37
C GLN A 196 -3.98 -0.44 12.99
N THR A 197 -3.05 -0.38 12.05
CA THR A 197 -3.33 -0.18 10.63
C THR A 197 -2.54 -1.17 9.79
N ILE A 198 -2.94 -1.28 8.52
CA ILE A 198 -2.17 -1.91 7.46
C ILE A 198 -1.89 -0.81 6.43
N TYR A 199 -0.61 -0.60 6.09
CA TYR A 199 -0.21 0.41 5.12
C TYR A 199 -0.87 0.12 3.76
N ASN A 200 -1.62 1.09 3.26
CA ASN A 200 -2.54 0.92 2.13
C ASN A 200 -2.02 1.53 0.82
N ARG A 201 -0.76 2.00 0.79
CA ARG A 201 -0.17 2.64 -0.40
C ARG A 201 0.77 1.75 -1.18
N GLU A 202 1.09 0.56 -0.66
CA GLU A 202 1.87 -0.43 -1.38
C GLU A 202 1.57 -1.84 -0.86
N PHE A 203 1.56 -2.80 -1.78
CA PHE A 203 1.30 -4.21 -1.51
C PHE A 203 2.23 -5.06 -2.38
N LEU A 204 2.62 -6.22 -1.85
CA LEU A 204 3.36 -7.21 -2.62
C LEU A 204 2.48 -8.45 -2.79
N SER A 205 2.57 -9.12 -3.94
CA SER A 205 1.95 -10.44 -4.10
C SER A 205 2.78 -11.48 -3.35
N VAL A 206 2.12 -12.46 -2.71
CA VAL A 206 2.83 -13.57 -2.02
C VAL A 206 3.76 -14.33 -2.97
N SER A 207 3.41 -14.43 -4.24
CA SER A 207 4.22 -15.09 -5.29
C SER A 207 5.56 -14.39 -5.52
N ASN A 208 5.65 -13.10 -5.18
CA ASN A 208 6.87 -12.28 -5.26
C ASN A 208 7.53 -12.07 -3.88
N PHE A 209 6.95 -12.59 -2.80
CA PHE A 209 7.46 -12.44 -1.44
C PHE A 209 8.43 -13.55 -1.03
N GLY A 210 8.77 -14.48 -1.94
CA GLY A 210 9.45 -15.75 -1.68
C GLY A 210 10.28 -15.80 -0.39
N TYR A 211 9.83 -16.58 0.60
CA TYR A 211 10.42 -16.80 1.94
C TYR A 211 11.73 -16.04 2.24
N TYR A 212 11.67 -14.72 2.38
CA TYR A 212 12.83 -13.97 2.88
C TYR A 212 12.98 -14.30 4.36
N LYS A 213 13.92 -15.20 4.66
CA LYS A 213 14.39 -15.38 6.03
C LYS A 213 14.91 -14.02 6.49
N SER A 214 14.46 -13.62 7.67
CA SER A 214 14.55 -12.29 8.32
C SER A 214 15.96 -11.72 8.55
N THR A 215 16.95 -12.14 7.78
CA THR A 215 18.38 -11.90 8.03
C THR A 215 19.13 -11.27 6.86
N ILE A 216 18.51 -11.08 5.68
CA ILE A 216 19.17 -10.41 4.54
C ILE A 216 19.04 -8.89 4.73
N PRO A 217 20.16 -8.14 4.76
CA PRO A 217 20.13 -6.68 4.73
C PRO A 217 19.37 -6.17 3.51
N ILE A 218 18.63 -5.07 3.65
CA ILE A 218 17.81 -4.50 2.55
C ILE A 218 18.66 -4.21 1.30
N THR A 219 19.92 -3.80 1.50
CA THR A 219 20.91 -3.54 0.45
C THR A 219 21.30 -4.76 -0.37
N GLU A 220 21.07 -5.97 0.15
CA GLU A 220 21.45 -7.23 -0.50
C GLU A 220 20.27 -7.91 -1.22
N ILE A 221 19.07 -7.29 -1.21
CA ILE A 221 17.90 -7.81 -1.90
C ILE A 221 18.08 -7.69 -3.41
N LYS A 222 18.24 -8.84 -4.08
CA LYS A 222 18.36 -8.93 -5.54
C LYS A 222 17.01 -8.98 -6.27
N ASP A 223 15.93 -9.30 -5.56
CA ASP A 223 14.59 -9.32 -6.15
C ASP A 223 14.10 -7.89 -6.39
N ARG A 224 13.95 -7.55 -7.67
CA ARG A 224 13.54 -6.21 -8.10
C ARG A 224 12.16 -5.81 -7.59
N LYS A 225 11.22 -6.75 -7.46
CA LYS A 225 9.85 -6.46 -7.00
C LYS A 225 9.82 -6.19 -5.50
N LEU A 226 10.55 -6.99 -4.72
CA LEU A 226 10.70 -6.73 -3.29
C LEU A 226 11.46 -5.42 -3.04
N ALA A 227 12.57 -5.19 -3.74
CA ALA A 227 13.34 -3.95 -3.62
C ALA A 227 12.48 -2.73 -3.93
N PHE A 228 11.66 -2.79 -4.99
CA PHE A 228 10.70 -1.74 -5.32
C PHE A 228 9.65 -1.56 -4.21
N PHE A 229 9.04 -2.65 -3.72
CA PHE A 229 8.08 -2.60 -2.62
C PHE A 229 8.66 -1.90 -1.38
N LEU A 230 9.89 -2.26 -0.99
CA LEU A 230 10.57 -1.66 0.16
C LEU A 230 10.89 -0.19 -0.07
N SER A 231 11.34 0.20 -1.28
CA SER A 231 11.64 1.60 -1.57
C SER A 231 10.41 2.49 -1.47
N GLN A 232 9.22 1.97 -1.80
CA GLN A 232 7.96 2.69 -1.63
C GLN A 232 7.56 2.83 -0.15
N ILE A 233 7.75 1.78 0.65
CA ILE A 233 7.41 1.79 2.08
C ILE A 233 8.37 2.65 2.89
N LEU A 234 9.66 2.56 2.59
CA LEU A 234 10.74 3.24 3.30
C LEU A 234 11.02 4.65 2.78
N HIS A 235 10.26 5.11 1.78
CA HIS A 235 10.51 6.42 1.17
C HIS A 235 10.48 7.55 2.24
N PRO A 236 11.56 8.34 2.37
CA PRO A 236 11.70 9.36 3.42
C PRO A 236 10.58 10.40 3.44
N GLU A 237 10.02 10.75 2.29
CA GLU A 237 8.88 11.67 2.19
C GLU A 237 7.52 10.98 2.10
N HIS A 238 7.37 10.00 1.20
CA HIS A 238 6.05 9.48 0.82
C HIS A 238 5.70 8.09 1.38
N GLY A 239 6.64 7.46 2.10
CA GLY A 239 6.54 6.11 2.65
C GLY A 239 5.63 6.02 3.89
N CYS A 240 5.68 4.88 4.58
CA CYS A 240 4.94 4.68 5.82
C CYS A 240 5.50 5.58 6.93
N LYS A 241 4.62 6.39 7.52
CA LYS A 241 4.94 7.28 8.67
C LYS A 241 4.49 6.72 10.00
N ASP A 242 3.69 5.66 9.95
CA ASP A 242 3.22 4.95 11.13
C ASP A 242 4.34 4.02 11.65
N PHE A 243 4.32 3.69 12.92
CA PHE A 243 5.36 2.86 13.52
C PHE A 243 5.24 1.40 13.02
N PHE A 244 6.33 0.84 12.48
CA PHE A 244 6.37 -0.57 12.03
C PHE A 244 7.60 -1.34 12.52
N GLY A 245 8.35 -0.81 13.50
CA GLY A 245 9.53 -1.44 14.11
C GLY A 245 10.85 -0.72 13.79
N ALA A 246 11.76 -0.67 14.77
CA ALA A 246 12.94 0.20 14.73
C ALA A 246 14.06 -0.26 13.78
N ASN A 247 14.05 -1.50 13.25
CA ASN A 247 15.16 -2.02 12.42
C ASN A 247 14.81 -3.06 11.34
N ARG A 248 13.54 -3.48 11.13
CA ARG A 248 13.27 -4.61 10.22
C ARG A 248 11.92 -4.51 9.49
N VAL A 249 11.88 -3.95 8.28
CA VAL A 249 10.67 -4.07 7.42
C VAL A 249 10.46 -5.51 6.95
N LEU A 250 11.53 -6.29 6.80
CA LEU A 250 11.47 -7.66 6.30
C LEU A 250 11.01 -8.68 7.35
N GLU A 251 10.84 -8.27 8.60
CA GLU A 251 10.35 -9.18 9.62
C GLU A 251 8.89 -9.51 9.38
N LEU A 252 8.57 -10.79 9.59
CA LEU A 252 7.18 -11.21 9.72
C LEU A 252 6.55 -10.45 10.88
N ALA A 253 5.25 -10.20 10.73
CA ALA A 253 4.48 -9.49 11.74
C ALA A 253 4.70 -10.10 13.13
N HIS A 254 5.05 -9.29 14.11
CA HIS A 254 5.29 -9.70 15.49
C HIS A 254 4.56 -8.76 16.45
N ASP A 255 4.52 -9.11 17.72
CA ASP A 255 3.82 -8.33 18.72
C ASP A 255 4.48 -6.96 18.91
N TYR A 256 3.65 -5.92 18.95
CA TYR A 256 4.05 -4.55 19.13
C TYR A 256 4.55 -4.29 20.56
N ASP A 257 5.71 -3.65 20.68
CA ASP A 257 6.26 -3.14 21.92
C ASP A 257 6.14 -1.60 21.97
N PRO A 258 5.23 -1.04 22.80
CA PRO A 258 5.07 0.41 22.93
C PRO A 258 6.33 1.15 23.36
N ALA A 259 7.24 0.51 24.09
CA ALA A 259 8.49 1.14 24.53
C ALA A 259 9.43 1.48 23.36
N GLN A 260 9.24 0.85 22.20
CA GLN A 260 10.03 1.09 21.00
C GLN A 260 9.43 2.16 20.09
N ASN A 261 8.21 2.62 20.37
CA ASN A 261 7.52 3.60 19.55
C ASN A 261 8.04 5.02 19.84
N LYS A 262 9.08 5.41 19.11
CA LYS A 262 9.69 6.75 19.19
C LYS A 262 8.74 7.90 18.81
N LEU A 263 7.57 7.61 18.22
CA LEU A 263 6.55 8.64 17.98
C LEU A 263 5.88 9.12 19.28
N LEU A 264 6.02 8.37 20.38
CA LEU A 264 5.55 8.75 21.72
C LEU A 264 6.64 9.34 22.62
N SER A 265 7.92 9.30 22.22
CA SER A 265 9.00 9.86 23.03
C SER A 265 9.13 11.36 22.78
N ASP A 266 9.26 12.16 23.85
CA ASP A 266 9.65 13.59 23.82
C ASP A 266 11.07 13.83 23.24
N SER A 267 11.70 12.79 22.67
CA SER A 267 13.01 12.83 22.05
C SER A 267 12.86 13.02 20.54
N PRO A 268 13.61 13.95 19.92
CA PRO A 268 13.53 14.21 18.48
C PRO A 268 13.77 12.92 17.67
N ILE A 269 12.92 12.72 16.65
CA ILE A 269 12.77 11.47 15.88
C ILE A 269 14.01 11.14 15.02
N ILE A 270 14.97 12.06 14.87
CA ILE A 270 16.21 11.86 14.12
C ILE A 270 17.34 12.61 14.83
N THR A 271 18.41 11.92 15.21
CA THR A 271 19.74 12.52 15.33
C THR A 271 20.50 12.15 14.07
N ASP A 272 21.19 13.12 13.46
CA ASP A 272 21.85 13.02 12.14
C ASP A 272 22.87 11.86 12.02
N ASP A 273 23.18 11.16 13.11
CA ASP A 273 24.26 10.17 13.21
C ASP A 273 23.94 8.78 12.62
N ASN A 274 22.79 8.55 12.00
CA ASN A 274 22.42 7.25 11.40
C ASN A 274 21.95 7.31 9.94
N ILE A 275 22.08 8.46 9.29
CA ILE A 275 21.99 8.55 7.84
C ILE A 275 23.42 8.33 7.33
N PRO A 276 23.70 7.34 6.47
CA PRO A 276 25.01 7.24 5.84
C PRO A 276 25.26 8.54 5.06
N THR A 277 26.13 9.39 5.57
CA THR A 277 26.65 10.51 4.80
C THR A 277 27.51 9.93 3.70
N PRO A 278 27.37 10.37 2.43
CA PRO A 278 28.37 10.08 1.43
C PRO A 278 29.64 10.79 1.88
N ASP A 279 30.63 10.06 2.36
CA ASP A 279 31.95 10.62 2.57
C ASP A 279 32.44 11.14 1.22
N GLY A 280 32.62 12.46 1.18
CA GLY A 280 33.01 13.19 0.00
C GLY A 280 34.48 13.00 -0.31
N ASP A 281 34.76 12.85 -1.60
CA ASP A 281 35.90 13.48 -2.23
C ASP A 281 35.49 13.89 -3.66
N ASN A 282 35.44 15.21 -3.85
CA ASN A 282 35.42 16.03 -5.07
C ASN A 282 35.21 15.34 -6.44
N VAL A 283 34.06 15.62 -7.08
CA VAL A 283 34.01 15.99 -8.50
C VAL A 283 33.03 17.15 -8.66
N GLU A 284 33.50 18.17 -9.36
CA GLU A 284 32.89 19.48 -9.60
C GLU A 284 31.54 19.41 -10.34
N ASP A 285 30.75 20.47 -10.16
CA ASP A 285 29.49 20.84 -10.81
C ASP A 285 29.16 20.12 -12.13
N ASP A 286 28.08 19.33 -12.13
CA ASP A 286 27.35 18.95 -13.35
C ASP A 286 25.83 19.13 -13.12
N PRO A 287 25.12 19.90 -13.96
CA PRO A 287 23.71 20.22 -13.75
C PRO A 287 22.84 18.98 -13.96
N MET A 288 22.14 18.58 -12.88
CA MET A 288 21.07 17.58 -12.82
C MET A 288 20.19 17.56 -14.09
N GLY A 289 20.54 16.69 -15.02
CA GLY A 289 19.81 16.29 -16.20
C GLY A 289 19.91 14.77 -16.35
N ALA A 290 18.77 14.14 -16.66
CA ALA A 290 18.63 12.78 -17.19
C ALA A 290 19.40 11.65 -16.46
N PHE A 291 18.66 10.77 -15.78
CA PHE A 291 19.16 9.42 -15.57
C PHE A 291 19.42 8.76 -16.94
N PRO A 292 20.53 8.01 -17.08
CA PRO A 292 21.15 7.70 -18.35
C PRO A 292 20.37 6.66 -19.14
N ASP A 293 20.41 6.83 -20.46
CA ASP A 293 20.10 5.82 -21.46
C ASP A 293 20.82 4.51 -21.08
N MET A 294 20.04 3.47 -20.78
CA MET A 294 20.54 2.11 -20.97
C MET A 294 20.42 1.85 -22.46
N ASP A 295 21.53 2.02 -23.16
CA ASP A 295 21.74 1.39 -24.45
C ASP A 295 21.48 -0.12 -24.29
N ASP A 296 20.39 -0.58 -24.91
CA ASP A 296 20.13 -1.99 -25.17
C ASP A 296 21.10 -2.45 -26.27
N ASP A 297 22.38 -2.65 -25.91
CA ASP A 297 23.26 -3.56 -26.63
C ASP A 297 22.89 -4.99 -26.21
N LEU A 298 21.75 -5.45 -26.73
CA LEU A 298 21.39 -6.86 -26.80
C LEU A 298 22.24 -7.53 -27.88
N ASP A 299 23.49 -7.85 -27.53
CA ASP A 299 24.23 -8.86 -28.26
C ASP A 299 23.48 -10.20 -28.13
N LEU A 300 22.94 -10.62 -29.27
CA LEU A 300 22.47 -11.96 -29.55
C LEU A 300 23.60 -12.95 -29.24
N MET A 301 23.48 -13.65 -28.10
CA MET A 301 24.18 -14.90 -27.90
C MET A 301 23.14 -16.00 -27.94
N ASP A 302 23.07 -16.62 -29.13
CA ASP A 302 22.54 -17.95 -29.35
C ASP A 302 22.95 -18.89 -28.22
N SER A 303 22.00 -19.64 -27.70
CA SER A 303 22.29 -21.04 -27.35
C SER A 303 20.99 -21.82 -27.32
N ASP A 304 20.85 -22.64 -28.35
CA ASP A 304 20.19 -23.94 -28.24
C ASP A 304 20.64 -24.64 -26.95
N TYR A 305 19.67 -25.06 -26.13
CA TYR A 305 19.54 -26.34 -25.39
C TYR A 305 18.62 -26.18 -24.17
#